data_AF-A0A2G9RHA1-F1
#
_entry.id   AF-A0A2G9RHA1-F1
#
_cell.length_a   1.000
_cell.length_b   1.000
_cell.length_c   1.000
_cell.angle_alpha   90.00
_cell.angle_beta   90.00
_cell.angle_gamma   90.00
#
_symmetry.space_group_name_H-M   'P 1'
#
loop_
_entity.id
_entity.type
_entity.pdbx_description
1 polymer ?
#
loop_
_entity_poly.entity_id
_entity_poly.type
_entity_poly.pdbx_seq_one_letter_code
_entity_poly.pdbx_strand_id
1 'polypeptide(L)'
;MGLLSAGSPLSWEETKKYADHVRQHGIIQFLNIYHKLKDRQKDVLKWGDEVSCDMQLIYPLCFYSYPYSHPTLWRPEYGSYMIEGTPGQPYGGTMAEFNTVEDNMRKRRQEASSLLPNNQSICTVTSFPRLGCPGFTLPEFLPTPVEKGASKSLFFPDEAINKHPRFSTLTRNIRHRRGEKVSINVPIFRDQNTPSPFIEKFPNATGDDAKAAMPDHIYMDAMGFGMGNCCLQMALSAAAPFYRGYVSDIDCRWGVISASVDDRTKEERGLEPLKNNKYRISKSRYDSIDSYLSTCGEKYNDIDLTIDKEVCSQLIKEGNGARNTGIGQRTQRGDIAGSWGQAGIAAVDGCYTTLNGAEAEPEDYTLMSIDTIINGKEGVFPGLLPILNSYLENMEVDVDTRCTILNYLKLIKKRASGELMTVARWMREFVSNHPDYKHDSVITDKINYDLMVRCNKIANGQTSCPDLVGFTTSKTKPSGNETIV
;
A
#
# COMPACT_ATOMS: atom_id res chain seq x y z
N MET A 1 -5.34 -11.61 13.63
CA MET A 1 -5.05 -10.17 13.52
C MET A 1 -4.41 -9.62 14.80
N GLY A 2 -5.08 -9.45 15.95
CA GLY A 2 -4.50 -9.03 17.25
C GLY A 2 -3.84 -7.62 17.35
N LEU A 3 -3.95 -6.95 18.50
CA LEU A 3 -3.09 -5.79 18.84
C LEU A 3 -1.62 -6.25 18.91
N LEU A 4 -0.68 -5.39 18.52
CA LEU A 4 0.75 -5.71 18.62
C LEU A 4 1.11 -5.97 20.09
N SER A 5 1.69 -7.15 20.36
CA SER A 5 2.13 -7.51 21.70
C SER A 5 3.36 -6.71 22.10
N ALA A 6 3.36 -6.16 23.32
CA ALA A 6 4.51 -5.46 23.87
C ALA A 6 5.71 -6.42 24.02
N GLY A 7 6.89 -5.96 23.60
CA GLY A 7 8.16 -6.67 23.75
C GLY A 7 9.34 -5.71 23.58
N SER A 8 10.54 -6.17 23.94
CA SER A 8 11.78 -5.40 23.79
C SER A 8 12.44 -5.72 22.46
N PRO A 9 12.31 -4.86 21.43
CA PRO A 9 12.86 -5.15 20.12
C PRO A 9 14.39 -4.99 20.11
N LEU A 10 15.08 -5.86 19.36
CA LEU A 10 16.53 -5.85 19.25
C LEU A 10 17.03 -4.78 18.26
N SER A 11 18.21 -4.22 18.54
CA SER A 11 18.94 -3.39 17.57
C SER A 11 19.41 -4.22 16.37
N TRP A 12 19.86 -3.57 15.29
CA TRP A 12 20.38 -4.28 14.13
C TRP A 12 21.58 -5.17 14.46
N GLU A 13 22.53 -4.68 15.25
CA GLU A 13 23.74 -5.44 15.64
C GLU A 13 23.41 -6.69 16.45
N GLU A 14 22.37 -6.63 17.29
CA GLU A 14 21.87 -7.80 18.01
C GLU A 14 21.08 -8.72 17.09
N THR A 15 20.17 -8.17 16.29
CA THR A 15 19.30 -8.91 15.35
C THR A 15 20.12 -9.71 14.35
N LYS A 16 21.20 -9.12 13.81
CA LYS A 16 22.08 -9.74 12.82
C LYS A 16 22.67 -11.07 13.33
N LYS A 17 22.97 -11.17 14.62
CA LYS A 17 23.52 -12.40 15.25
C LYS A 17 22.52 -13.56 15.25
N TYR A 18 21.22 -13.26 15.21
CA TYR A 18 20.14 -14.25 15.23
C TYR A 18 19.44 -14.39 13.87
N ALA A 19 19.88 -13.69 12.82
CA ALA A 19 19.21 -13.68 11.52
C ALA A 19 19.06 -15.09 10.92
N ASP A 20 20.14 -15.89 10.96
CA ASP A 20 20.11 -17.27 10.47
C ASP A 20 19.25 -18.18 11.35
N HIS A 21 19.29 -17.99 12.68
CA HIS A 21 18.43 -18.72 13.62
C HIS A 21 16.95 -18.45 13.34
N VAL A 22 16.56 -17.18 13.17
CA VAL A 22 15.18 -16.81 12.85
C VAL A 22 14.75 -17.36 11.50
N ARG A 23 15.62 -17.30 10.48
CA ARG A 23 15.34 -17.89 9.15
C ARG A 23 15.08 -19.39 9.27
N GLN A 24 15.97 -20.14 9.94
CA GLN A 24 15.84 -21.59 10.12
C GLN A 24 14.56 -21.97 10.88
N HIS A 25 14.27 -21.29 11.99
CA HIS A 25 13.05 -21.55 12.75
C HIS A 25 11.77 -21.15 11.98
N GLY A 26 11.84 -20.08 11.17
CA GLY A 26 10.74 -19.70 10.27
C GLY A 26 10.45 -20.79 9.22
N ILE A 27 11.48 -21.38 8.64
CA ILE A 27 11.34 -22.51 7.69
C ILE A 27 10.70 -23.72 8.38
N ILE A 28 11.13 -24.07 9.59
CA ILE A 28 10.54 -25.17 10.36
C ILE A 28 9.05 -24.90 10.65
N GLN A 29 8.71 -23.68 11.07
CA GLN A 29 7.32 -23.28 11.30
C GLN A 29 6.49 -23.38 10.02
N PHE A 30 7.02 -22.91 8.89
CA PHE A 30 6.38 -23.02 7.58
C PHE A 30 6.11 -24.48 7.22
N LEU A 31 7.10 -25.36 7.32
CA LEU A 31 6.95 -26.79 7.02
C LEU A 31 5.88 -27.43 7.92
N ASN A 32 5.89 -27.12 9.22
CA ASN A 32 4.87 -27.63 10.15
C ASN A 32 3.45 -27.16 9.76
N ILE A 33 3.29 -25.89 9.40
CA ILE A 33 2.01 -25.33 8.93
C ILE A 33 1.58 -26.04 7.64
N TYR A 34 2.49 -26.18 6.68
CA TYR A 34 2.21 -26.86 5.43
C TYR A 34 1.78 -28.30 5.65
N HIS A 35 2.55 -29.11 6.39
CA HIS A 35 2.20 -30.51 6.63
C HIS A 35 0.86 -30.66 7.34
N LYS A 36 0.51 -29.71 8.22
CA LYS A 36 -0.79 -29.69 8.91
C LYS A 36 -1.96 -29.30 8.00
N LEU A 37 -1.73 -28.44 7.00
CA LEU A 37 -2.81 -27.79 6.24
C LEU A 37 -2.84 -28.09 4.74
N LYS A 38 -1.84 -28.79 4.19
CA LYS A 38 -1.70 -29.05 2.74
C LYS A 38 -2.89 -29.78 2.12
N ASP A 39 -3.54 -30.65 2.90
CA ASP A 39 -4.68 -31.47 2.45
C ASP A 39 -6.02 -30.82 2.83
N ARG A 40 -6.01 -29.57 3.32
CA ARG A 40 -7.22 -28.82 3.63
C ARG A 40 -7.98 -28.55 2.33
N GLN A 41 -9.26 -28.92 2.33
CA GLN A 41 -10.16 -28.77 1.18
C GLN A 41 -11.49 -28.19 1.67
N LYS A 42 -12.32 -27.73 0.72
CA LYS A 42 -13.67 -27.20 0.97
C LYS A 42 -13.69 -25.95 1.86
N ASP A 43 -12.64 -25.14 1.79
CA ASP A 43 -12.70 -23.81 2.39
C ASP A 43 -13.77 -22.98 1.68
N VAL A 44 -14.61 -22.34 2.50
CA VAL A 44 -15.59 -21.38 1.99
C VAL A 44 -14.89 -20.06 1.73
N LEU A 45 -15.27 -19.37 0.65
CA LEU A 45 -14.72 -18.05 0.35
C LEU A 45 -15.02 -17.10 1.50
N LYS A 46 -13.95 -16.64 2.14
CA LYS A 46 -13.94 -15.58 3.14
C LYS A 46 -12.99 -14.50 2.67
N TRP A 47 -13.41 -13.26 2.79
CA TRP A 47 -12.64 -12.10 2.35
C TRP A 47 -12.91 -10.90 3.26
N GLY A 48 -12.09 -9.87 3.15
CA GLY A 48 -12.20 -8.67 3.98
C GLY A 48 -11.43 -7.53 3.33
N ASP A 49 -11.82 -6.31 3.67
CA ASP A 49 -11.10 -5.10 3.29
C ASP A 49 -10.28 -4.55 4.47
N GLU A 50 -9.24 -3.79 4.13
CA GLU A 50 -8.37 -3.10 5.08
C GLU A 50 -8.24 -1.66 4.62
N VAL A 51 -8.61 -0.72 5.49
CA VAL A 51 -8.61 0.71 5.17
C VAL A 51 -7.75 1.44 6.18
N SER A 52 -6.64 1.99 5.69
CA SER A 52 -5.81 2.94 6.44
C SER A 52 -6.38 4.35 6.30
N CYS A 53 -6.34 5.09 7.41
CA CYS A 53 -6.77 6.47 7.50
C CYS A 53 -5.70 7.32 8.17
N ASP A 54 -5.53 8.54 7.69
CA ASP A 54 -4.78 9.60 8.35
C ASP A 54 -5.73 10.38 9.26
N MET A 55 -5.39 10.49 10.54
CA MET A 55 -6.00 11.45 11.44
C MET A 55 -5.29 12.79 11.26
N GLN A 56 -6.00 13.76 10.69
CA GLN A 56 -5.44 15.10 10.60
C GLN A 56 -5.53 15.73 11.99
N LEU A 57 -4.34 16.11 12.50
CA LEU A 57 -4.03 16.63 13.84
C LEU A 57 -3.97 15.54 14.91
N ILE A 58 -2.73 15.27 15.31
CA ILE A 58 -2.23 14.23 16.21
C ILE A 58 -3.01 14.21 17.53
N TYR A 59 -3.52 13.04 17.88
CA TYR A 59 -3.37 12.43 19.20
C TYR A 59 -3.44 10.91 19.02
N PRO A 60 -2.67 10.12 19.79
CA PRO A 60 -2.85 8.67 19.79
C PRO A 60 -4.23 8.32 20.35
N LEU A 61 -5.13 7.83 19.49
CA LEU A 61 -6.35 7.16 19.95
C LEU A 61 -5.97 5.80 20.54
N CYS A 62 -6.21 5.62 21.84
CA CYS A 62 -6.16 4.32 22.48
C CYS A 62 -7.44 3.56 22.15
N PHE A 63 -7.40 2.74 21.09
CA PHE A 63 -8.46 1.74 20.86
C PHE A 63 -8.24 0.56 21.82
N TYR A 64 -9.25 0.28 22.65
CA TYR A 64 -9.24 -0.90 23.52
C TYR A 64 -9.38 -2.18 22.70
N SER A 65 -8.87 -3.31 23.22
CA SER A 65 -9.16 -4.62 22.65
C SER A 65 -10.64 -4.91 22.83
N TYR A 66 -11.43 -4.79 21.77
CA TYR A 66 -12.82 -5.18 21.84
C TYR A 66 -12.98 -6.71 21.88
N PRO A 67 -14.05 -7.24 22.51
CA PRO A 67 -14.38 -8.65 22.46
C PRO A 67 -14.55 -9.14 21.01
N TYR A 68 -14.36 -10.45 20.79
CA TYR A 68 -14.40 -11.12 19.47
C TYR A 68 -15.69 -10.92 18.64
N SER A 69 -16.70 -10.25 19.18
CA SER A 69 -18.00 -9.96 18.55
C SER A 69 -18.18 -8.51 18.07
N HIS A 70 -17.16 -7.65 18.17
CA HIS A 70 -17.27 -6.25 17.73
C HIS A 70 -17.36 -6.15 16.18
N PRO A 71 -18.22 -5.28 15.61
CA PRO A 71 -18.40 -5.19 14.15
C PRO A 71 -17.21 -4.60 13.39
N THR A 72 -16.26 -3.99 14.11
CA THR A 72 -15.10 -3.27 13.58
C THR A 72 -13.86 -3.62 14.40
N LEU A 73 -12.69 -3.63 13.75
CA LEU A 73 -11.39 -3.85 14.40
C LEU A 73 -10.42 -2.76 13.96
N TRP A 74 -9.59 -2.31 14.92
CA TRP A 74 -8.61 -1.24 14.71
C TRP A 74 -7.18 -1.70 14.99
N ARG A 75 -6.22 -1.16 14.24
CA ARG A 75 -4.79 -1.41 14.42
C ARG A 75 -3.93 -0.16 14.30
N PRO A 76 -2.80 -0.12 15.02
CA PRO A 76 -1.80 0.91 14.82
C PRO A 76 -1.07 0.68 13.49
N GLU A 77 -0.87 1.77 12.74
CA GLU A 77 -0.04 1.79 11.55
C GLU A 77 1.28 2.53 11.79
N TYR A 78 2.17 2.59 10.79
CA TYR A 78 3.50 3.20 10.93
C TYR A 78 3.46 4.64 11.44
N GLY A 79 2.60 5.49 10.86
CA GLY A 79 2.43 6.86 11.29
C GLY A 79 1.74 6.94 12.66
N SER A 80 2.21 7.81 13.55
CA SER A 80 1.52 8.05 14.83
C SER A 80 0.14 8.70 14.67
N TYR A 81 -0.10 9.27 13.48
CA TYR A 81 -1.37 9.83 13.02
C TYR A 81 -2.22 8.82 12.24
N MET A 82 -1.77 7.57 12.04
CA MET A 82 -2.48 6.58 11.23
C MET A 82 -3.21 5.56 12.08
N ILE A 83 -4.39 5.16 11.59
CA ILE A 83 -5.13 4.01 12.08
C ILE A 83 -5.59 3.15 10.91
N GLU A 84 -5.66 1.85 11.14
CA GLU A 84 -6.16 0.89 10.17
C GLU A 84 -7.42 0.22 10.71
N GLY A 85 -8.49 0.25 9.91
CA GLY A 85 -9.76 -0.37 10.23
C GLY A 85 -10.03 -1.57 9.34
N THR A 86 -10.50 -2.67 9.93
CA THR A 86 -11.00 -3.89 9.24
C THR A 86 -12.39 -4.25 9.74
N PRO A 87 -13.19 -5.03 8.97
CA PRO A 87 -14.42 -5.58 9.50
C PRO A 87 -14.13 -6.52 10.68
N GLY A 88 -15.06 -6.57 11.65
CA GLY A 88 -14.99 -7.41 12.84
C GLY A 88 -14.81 -8.90 12.55
N GLN A 89 -15.40 -9.33 11.44
CA GLN A 89 -15.37 -10.69 10.94
C GLN A 89 -15.22 -10.64 9.41
N PRO A 90 -14.60 -11.66 8.78
CA PRO A 90 -14.51 -11.71 7.34
C PRO A 90 -15.90 -11.90 6.71
N TYR A 91 -16.15 -11.18 5.61
CA TYR A 91 -17.34 -11.33 4.79
C TYR A 91 -17.49 -12.76 4.25
N GLY A 92 -18.73 -13.20 4.05
CA GLY A 92 -19.04 -14.45 3.37
C GLY A 92 -18.77 -14.42 1.86
N GLY A 93 -18.98 -15.58 1.22
CA GLY A 93 -18.81 -15.74 -0.23
C GLY A 93 -20.05 -15.46 -1.07
N THR A 94 -21.15 -14.98 -0.46
CA THR A 94 -22.39 -14.69 -1.19
C THR A 94 -22.37 -13.27 -1.75
N MET A 95 -23.08 -13.04 -2.86
CA MET A 95 -23.13 -11.71 -3.48
C MET A 95 -23.80 -10.65 -2.57
N ALA A 96 -24.69 -11.06 -1.67
CA ALA A 96 -25.34 -10.16 -0.72
C ALA A 96 -24.36 -9.42 0.21
N GLU A 97 -23.16 -9.97 0.42
CA GLU A 97 -22.11 -9.34 1.24
C GLU A 97 -21.63 -8.00 0.68
N PHE A 98 -21.76 -7.76 -0.64
CA PHE A 98 -21.43 -6.45 -1.23
C PHE A 98 -22.27 -5.30 -0.67
N ASN A 99 -23.47 -5.58 -0.15
CA ASN A 99 -24.31 -4.55 0.49
C ASN A 99 -23.81 -4.17 1.89
N THR A 100 -22.96 -4.99 2.54
CA THR A 100 -22.53 -4.77 3.93
C THR A 100 -21.21 -4.02 4.04
N VAL A 101 -20.39 -4.03 2.99
CA VAL A 101 -19.03 -3.46 2.98
C VAL A 101 -19.04 -1.95 3.25
N GLU A 102 -19.83 -1.19 2.50
CA GLU A 102 -19.90 0.27 2.65
C GLU A 102 -20.42 0.66 4.03
N ASP A 103 -21.44 -0.06 4.53
CA ASP A 103 -21.97 0.11 5.87
C ASP A 103 -20.91 -0.15 6.95
N ASN A 104 -20.10 -1.20 6.79
CA ASN A 104 -19.02 -1.50 7.72
C ASN A 104 -17.94 -0.40 7.69
N MET A 105 -17.54 0.07 6.51
CA MET A 105 -16.61 1.20 6.37
C MET A 105 -17.14 2.47 7.03
N ARG A 106 -18.44 2.76 6.91
CA ARG A 106 -19.06 3.91 7.58
C ARG A 106 -19.10 3.76 9.08
N LYS A 107 -19.44 2.58 9.60
CA LYS A 107 -19.39 2.30 11.05
C LYS A 107 -17.99 2.55 11.60
N ARG A 108 -16.94 2.08 10.90
CA ARG A 108 -15.55 2.40 11.24
C ARG A 108 -15.31 3.91 11.28
N ARG A 109 -15.66 4.64 10.21
CA ARG A 109 -15.48 6.10 10.18
C ARG A 109 -16.22 6.82 11.32
N GLN A 110 -17.45 6.42 11.61
CA GLN A 110 -18.26 6.99 12.69
C GLN A 110 -17.64 6.72 14.07
N GLU A 111 -17.21 5.49 14.32
CA GLU A 111 -16.53 5.11 15.56
C GLU A 111 -15.27 5.95 15.77
N ALA A 112 -14.38 6.00 14.78
CA ALA A 112 -13.15 6.80 14.88
C ALA A 112 -13.44 8.29 15.05
N SER A 113 -14.41 8.84 14.29
CA SER A 113 -14.79 10.25 14.38
C SER A 113 -15.38 10.61 15.74
N SER A 114 -16.09 9.69 16.40
CA SER A 114 -16.69 9.92 17.72
C SER A 114 -15.66 10.10 18.84
N LEU A 115 -14.42 9.65 18.61
CA LEU A 115 -13.31 9.78 19.55
C LEU A 115 -12.44 11.02 19.27
N LEU A 116 -12.66 11.70 18.15
CA LEU A 116 -11.91 12.89 17.77
C LEU A 116 -12.55 14.17 18.34
N PRO A 117 -11.75 15.14 18.80
CA PRO A 117 -12.28 16.46 19.17
C PRO A 117 -12.75 17.24 17.93
N ASN A 118 -13.60 18.25 18.15
CA ASN A 118 -14.28 19.01 17.08
C ASN A 118 -13.35 19.69 16.06
N ASN A 119 -12.08 19.91 16.40
CA ASN A 119 -11.08 20.52 15.52
C ASN A 119 -10.25 19.50 14.73
N GLN A 120 -10.54 18.21 14.85
CA GLN A 120 -9.83 17.13 14.17
C GLN A 120 -10.79 16.36 13.25
N SER A 121 -10.23 15.70 12.24
CA SER A 121 -11.03 14.91 11.31
C SER A 121 -10.23 13.74 10.77
N ILE A 122 -10.92 12.62 10.57
CA ILE A 122 -10.36 11.44 9.94
C ILE A 122 -10.45 11.56 8.41
N CYS A 123 -9.32 11.43 7.74
CA CYS A 123 -9.20 11.53 6.30
C CYS A 123 -8.63 10.22 5.73
N THR A 124 -9.22 9.72 4.65
CA THR A 124 -8.67 8.59 3.88
C THR A 124 -7.91 9.15 2.69
N VAL A 125 -6.80 9.83 2.96
CA VAL A 125 -5.92 10.42 1.94
C VAL A 125 -4.72 9.51 1.76
N THR A 126 -4.34 9.27 0.51
CA THR A 126 -3.26 8.34 0.19
C THR A 126 -1.89 8.91 0.55
N SER A 127 -1.61 10.17 0.22
CA SER A 127 -0.40 10.86 0.64
C SER A 127 -0.74 12.25 1.18
N PHE A 128 -0.35 12.53 2.42
CA PHE A 128 -0.56 13.87 2.99
C PHE A 128 0.34 14.89 2.24
N PRO A 129 -0.23 15.92 1.57
CA PRO A 129 0.52 16.71 0.59
C PRO A 129 1.77 17.40 1.15
N ARG A 130 1.71 17.85 2.41
CA ARG A 130 2.79 18.55 3.10
C ARG A 130 3.49 17.70 4.18
N LEU A 131 3.46 16.38 4.05
CA LEU A 131 4.17 15.49 4.97
C LEU A 131 5.65 15.87 5.03
N GLY A 132 6.22 16.01 6.23
CA GLY A 132 7.61 16.44 6.41
C GLY A 132 7.91 17.93 6.18
N CYS A 133 6.90 18.77 5.92
CA CYS A 133 7.06 20.23 5.88
C CYS A 133 6.94 20.83 7.29
N PRO A 134 7.52 22.02 7.58
CA PRO A 134 7.28 22.71 8.85
C PRO A 134 5.78 22.81 9.19
N GLY A 135 5.43 22.67 10.47
CA GLY A 135 4.03 22.70 10.93
C GLY A 135 3.15 21.50 10.59
N PHE A 136 3.66 20.41 9.98
CA PHE A 136 2.81 19.26 9.62
C PHE A 136 2.36 18.39 10.82
N THR A 137 2.96 18.57 12.00
CA THR A 137 2.65 17.86 13.24
C THR A 137 2.00 18.80 14.27
N LEU A 138 1.14 18.26 15.16
CA LEU A 138 0.53 19.01 16.27
C LEU A 138 0.63 18.25 17.62
N PRO A 139 1.42 18.65 18.62
CA PRO A 139 2.28 19.81 18.63
C PRO A 139 3.35 19.68 17.54
N GLU A 140 3.91 20.82 17.16
CA GLU A 140 4.98 20.84 16.17
C GLU A 140 6.23 20.20 16.78
N PHE A 141 6.79 19.23 16.06
CA PHE A 141 8.04 18.56 16.40
C PHE A 141 9.10 18.84 15.35
N LEU A 142 10.33 19.07 15.81
CA LEU A 142 11.49 19.22 14.95
C LEU A 142 12.10 17.85 14.63
N PRO A 143 12.61 17.63 13.40
CA PRO A 143 13.36 16.43 13.06
C PRO A 143 14.58 16.23 13.96
N THR A 144 14.98 14.96 14.16
CA THR A 144 16.20 14.59 14.90
C THR A 144 17.25 14.02 13.93
N PRO A 145 17.97 14.86 13.16
CA PRO A 145 18.90 14.43 12.10
C PRO A 145 20.26 13.94 12.63
N VAL A 146 20.27 13.27 13.78
CA VAL A 146 21.49 12.77 14.44
C VAL A 146 21.28 11.32 14.88
N GLU A 147 22.35 10.55 15.13
CA GLU A 147 22.27 9.09 15.39
C GLU A 147 21.29 8.65 16.48
N LYS A 148 20.99 9.51 17.46
CA LYS A 148 19.97 9.22 18.49
C LYS A 148 18.56 9.07 17.90
N GLY A 149 18.29 9.72 16.77
CA GLY A 149 17.01 9.64 16.05
C GLY A 149 16.85 8.30 15.34
N ALA A 150 15.62 7.78 15.33
CA ALA A 150 15.29 6.54 14.63
C ALA A 150 15.53 6.70 13.12
N SER A 151 14.95 7.75 12.52
CA SER A 151 15.05 8.02 11.08
C SER A 151 16.33 8.75 10.66
N LYS A 152 16.87 9.63 11.53
CA LYS A 152 17.86 10.67 11.16
C LYS A 152 17.40 11.58 10.02
N SER A 153 16.09 11.70 9.82
CA SER A 153 15.55 12.48 8.71
C SER A 153 15.82 13.97 8.89
N LEU A 154 16.00 14.68 7.78
CA LEU A 154 16.01 16.13 7.71
C LEU A 154 14.63 16.76 7.85
N PHE A 155 13.56 15.98 7.63
CA PHE A 155 12.20 16.48 7.41
C PHE A 155 11.18 15.83 8.34
N PHE A 156 11.39 14.56 8.70
CA PHE A 156 10.41 13.74 9.40
C PHE A 156 10.81 13.57 10.89
N PRO A 157 10.10 14.21 11.84
CA PRO A 157 10.29 13.99 13.27
C PRO A 157 9.95 12.56 13.68
N ASP A 158 10.70 12.01 14.62
CA ASP A 158 10.47 10.63 15.08
C ASP A 158 9.14 10.52 15.86
N GLU A 159 8.60 11.62 16.37
CA GLU A 159 7.27 11.69 17.00
C GLU A 159 6.12 11.44 16.01
N ALA A 160 6.37 11.59 14.71
CA ALA A 160 5.44 11.18 13.66
C ALA A 160 5.48 9.66 13.40
N ILE A 161 6.41 8.91 14.01
CA ILE A 161 6.44 7.45 14.02
C ILE A 161 5.59 6.96 15.19
N ASN A 162 4.80 5.92 14.95
CA ASN A 162 3.95 5.31 15.97
C ASN A 162 4.77 4.85 17.19
N LYS A 163 4.22 5.12 18.39
CA LYS A 163 4.88 4.88 19.69
C LYS A 163 5.18 3.41 19.96
N HIS A 164 4.53 2.48 19.26
CA HIS A 164 4.81 1.07 19.44
C HIS A 164 6.27 0.77 19.02
N PRO A 165 7.12 0.16 19.88
CA PRO A 165 8.56 0.04 19.66
C PRO A 165 8.98 -0.61 18.33
N ARG A 166 8.11 -1.47 17.78
CA ARG A 166 8.26 -2.08 16.44
C ARG A 166 8.63 -1.06 15.36
N PHE A 167 7.94 0.07 15.29
CA PHE A 167 8.05 0.99 14.15
C PHE A 167 9.34 1.80 14.18
N SER A 168 9.72 2.34 15.35
CA SER A 168 11.01 3.01 15.53
C SER A 168 12.18 2.06 15.36
N THR A 169 12.06 0.81 15.84
CA THR A 169 13.13 -0.18 15.64
C THR A 169 13.25 -0.60 14.17
N LEU A 170 12.15 -0.81 13.46
CA LEU A 170 12.20 -1.13 12.04
C LEU A 170 12.88 -0.01 11.23
N THR A 171 12.49 1.24 11.49
CA THR A 171 13.11 2.43 10.88
C THR A 171 14.62 2.46 11.11
N ARG A 172 15.05 2.28 12.37
CA ARG A 172 16.47 2.25 12.73
C ARG A 172 17.18 1.06 12.09
N ASN A 173 16.64 -0.14 12.18
CA ASN A 173 17.31 -1.35 11.71
C ASN A 173 17.47 -1.37 10.18
N ILE A 174 16.50 -0.86 9.41
CA ILE A 174 16.64 -0.68 7.96
C ILE A 174 17.82 0.25 7.66
N ARG A 175 17.88 1.42 8.31
CA ARG A 175 18.98 2.39 8.14
C ARG A 175 20.35 1.79 8.48
N HIS A 176 20.45 1.08 9.61
CA HIS A 176 21.69 0.44 10.04
C HIS A 176 22.09 -0.73 9.13
N ARG A 177 21.14 -1.55 8.66
CA ARG A 177 21.41 -2.61 7.68
C ARG A 177 21.89 -2.04 6.36
N ARG A 178 21.20 -1.02 5.85
CA ARG A 178 21.51 -0.35 4.58
C ARG A 178 22.88 0.34 4.61
N GLY A 179 23.29 0.82 5.78
CA GLY A 179 24.52 1.59 5.99
C GLY A 179 24.38 3.08 5.66
N GLU A 180 23.21 3.51 5.20
CA GLU A 180 22.84 4.88 4.86
C GLU A 180 21.33 5.06 5.05
N LYS A 181 20.84 6.31 5.00
CA LYS A 181 19.39 6.55 4.98
C LYS A 181 18.77 5.96 3.72
N VAL A 182 17.46 5.68 3.80
CA VAL A 182 16.68 5.49 2.58
C VAL A 182 16.72 6.78 1.75
N SER A 183 16.69 6.64 0.43
CA SER A 183 16.76 7.76 -0.50
C SER A 183 15.63 7.62 -1.50
N ILE A 184 14.72 8.60 -1.50
CA ILE A 184 13.54 8.61 -2.34
C ILE A 184 13.60 9.89 -3.17
N ASN A 185 13.74 9.75 -4.49
CA ASN A 185 13.75 10.85 -5.44
C ASN A 185 12.52 10.71 -6.33
N VAL A 186 11.55 11.58 -6.16
CA VAL A 186 10.31 11.61 -6.96
C VAL A 186 10.41 12.73 -7.98
N PRO A 187 10.25 12.49 -9.29
CA PRO A 187 10.30 13.56 -10.28
C PRO A 187 9.32 14.69 -9.92
N ILE A 188 9.78 15.93 -9.93
CA ILE A 188 8.92 17.09 -9.71
C ILE A 188 8.11 17.38 -10.97
N PHE A 189 6.85 17.76 -10.82
CA PHE A 189 6.06 18.28 -11.92
C PHE A 189 6.68 19.59 -12.42
N ARG A 190 6.94 19.70 -13.72
CA ARG A 190 7.49 20.91 -14.33
C ARG A 190 6.35 21.78 -14.84
N ASP A 191 5.92 22.71 -13.99
CA ASP A 191 4.94 23.74 -14.31
C ASP A 191 5.63 25.01 -14.86
N GLN A 192 4.86 26.02 -15.24
CA GLN A 192 5.33 27.22 -15.95
C GLN A 192 6.45 27.97 -15.21
N ASN A 193 6.37 28.04 -13.88
CA ASN A 193 7.32 28.74 -13.01
C ASN A 193 8.15 27.78 -12.15
N THR A 194 8.09 26.47 -12.40
CA THR A 194 8.98 25.53 -11.70
C THR A 194 10.41 25.78 -12.15
N PRO A 195 11.37 25.99 -11.21
CA PRO A 195 12.78 26.15 -11.57
C PRO A 195 13.28 24.97 -12.43
N SER A 196 14.10 25.25 -13.44
CA SER A 196 14.73 24.23 -14.28
C SER A 196 16.23 24.51 -14.44
N PRO A 197 17.13 23.66 -13.90
CA PRO A 197 16.81 22.50 -13.08
C PRO A 197 16.20 22.91 -11.72
N PHE A 198 15.27 22.11 -11.23
CA PHE A 198 14.82 22.21 -9.85
C PHE A 198 15.90 21.62 -8.95
N ILE A 199 16.48 22.46 -8.08
CA ILE A 199 17.55 22.07 -7.17
C ILE A 199 17.12 22.39 -5.75
N GLU A 200 17.01 21.34 -4.93
CA GLU A 200 16.77 21.49 -3.52
C GLU A 200 18.01 22.00 -2.78
N LYS A 201 17.78 22.82 -1.75
CA LYS A 201 18.83 23.34 -0.88
C LYS A 201 18.59 22.86 0.54
N PHE A 202 19.64 22.33 1.15
CA PHE A 202 19.60 21.81 2.53
C PHE A 202 20.65 22.53 3.39
N PRO A 203 20.33 23.73 3.92
CA PRO A 203 21.31 24.57 4.62
C PRO A 203 21.93 23.90 5.86
N ASN A 204 21.18 22.99 6.48
CA ASN A 204 21.53 22.32 7.74
C ASN A 204 21.90 20.85 7.56
N ALA A 205 22.02 20.35 6.32
CA ALA A 205 22.33 18.95 6.08
C ALA A 205 23.83 18.66 6.20
N THR A 206 24.17 17.45 6.65
CA THR A 206 25.51 16.92 6.45
C THR A 206 25.70 16.55 4.97
N GLY A 207 26.96 16.51 4.51
CA GLY A 207 27.27 16.38 3.09
C GLY A 207 26.75 15.12 2.38
N ASP A 208 26.26 14.11 3.11
CA ASP A 208 25.73 12.87 2.51
C ASP A 208 24.29 13.03 2.01
N ASP A 209 23.47 13.87 2.64
CA ASP A 209 22.07 14.07 2.24
C ASP A 209 21.98 14.90 0.95
N ALA A 210 22.83 15.93 0.85
CA ALA A 210 22.94 16.75 -0.36
C ALA A 210 23.44 15.96 -1.58
N LYS A 211 24.18 14.86 -1.38
CA LYS A 211 24.64 13.98 -2.48
C LYS A 211 23.55 13.03 -2.96
N ALA A 212 22.58 12.71 -2.12
CA ALA A 212 21.53 11.74 -2.44
C ALA A 212 20.34 12.36 -3.20
N ALA A 213 20.14 13.68 -3.07
CA ALA A 213 19.12 14.43 -3.79
C ALA A 213 19.51 14.62 -5.27
N MET A 214 18.56 14.35 -6.17
CA MET A 214 18.75 14.49 -7.62
C MET A 214 18.16 15.82 -8.13
N PRO A 215 18.78 16.47 -9.12
CA PRO A 215 18.14 17.56 -9.87
C PRO A 215 16.79 17.12 -10.43
N ASP A 216 15.81 18.03 -10.46
CA ASP A 216 14.44 17.78 -10.95
C ASP A 216 13.66 16.71 -10.17
N HIS A 217 14.06 16.43 -8.93
CA HIS A 217 13.36 15.50 -8.05
C HIS A 217 13.07 16.14 -6.68
N ILE A 218 11.92 15.79 -6.13
CA ILE A 218 11.55 15.97 -4.73
C ILE A 218 12.29 14.89 -3.93
N TYR A 219 13.15 15.32 -3.01
CA TYR A 219 13.95 14.44 -2.16
C TYR A 219 13.26 14.18 -0.82
N MET A 220 13.23 12.89 -0.44
CA MET A 220 12.69 12.40 0.83
C MET A 220 13.62 11.30 1.38
N ASP A 221 13.81 11.26 2.70
CA ASP A 221 14.91 10.52 3.34
C ASP A 221 14.47 9.66 4.54
N ALA A 222 13.17 9.41 4.68
CA ALA A 222 12.59 8.70 5.83
C ALA A 222 11.55 7.66 5.40
N MET A 223 11.49 6.57 6.17
CA MET A 223 10.48 5.52 6.00
C MET A 223 9.04 6.06 6.08
N GLY A 224 8.82 7.10 6.89
CA GLY A 224 7.53 7.74 7.04
C GLY A 224 6.97 8.40 5.78
N PHE A 225 7.80 8.74 4.78
CA PHE A 225 7.30 9.24 3.50
C PHE A 225 6.61 8.18 2.64
N GLY A 226 6.92 6.90 2.88
CA GLY A 226 6.28 5.78 2.21
C GLY A 226 5.26 5.10 3.11
N MET A 227 5.70 4.55 4.25
CA MET A 227 4.80 3.83 5.18
C MET A 227 3.83 4.76 5.93
N GLY A 228 4.01 6.08 5.84
CA GLY A 228 3.02 7.08 6.28
C GLY A 228 1.91 7.34 5.25
N ASN A 229 1.82 6.56 4.17
CA ASN A 229 0.79 6.67 3.15
C ASN A 229 -0.30 5.61 3.35
N CYS A 230 -1.56 5.97 3.09
CA CYS A 230 -2.67 5.02 3.10
C CYS A 230 -2.77 4.23 1.77
N CYS A 231 -3.43 3.07 1.78
CA CYS A 231 -3.49 2.19 0.62
C CYS A 231 -4.88 1.59 0.35
N LEU A 232 -5.13 1.32 -0.93
CA LEU A 232 -6.14 0.36 -1.39
C LEU A 232 -5.67 -0.29 -2.70
N GLN A 233 -5.41 0.49 -3.75
CA GLN A 233 -5.01 0.00 -5.09
C GLN A 233 -3.98 0.95 -5.79
N MET A 234 -3.65 0.71 -7.07
CA MET A 234 -2.64 1.44 -7.90
C MET A 234 -3.24 2.36 -9.00
N ALA A 235 -3.09 2.06 -10.30
CA ALA A 235 -3.27 3.03 -11.39
C ALA A 235 -4.71 3.58 -11.53
N LEU A 236 -5.72 2.70 -11.54
CA LEU A 236 -7.13 3.11 -11.60
C LEU A 236 -7.57 3.91 -10.36
N SER A 237 -6.86 3.74 -9.24
CA SER A 237 -7.13 4.40 -7.96
C SER A 237 -6.07 5.44 -7.61
N ALA A 238 -5.38 6.01 -8.60
CA ALA A 238 -4.29 6.93 -8.35
C ALA A 238 -4.78 8.13 -7.52
N ALA A 239 -4.03 8.44 -6.44
CA ALA A 239 -4.47 9.33 -5.37
C ALA A 239 -3.31 10.01 -4.62
N ALA A 240 -2.08 9.94 -5.14
CA ALA A 240 -0.89 10.48 -4.49
C ALA A 240 -0.06 11.36 -5.43
N PRO A 241 -0.58 12.53 -5.84
CA PRO A 241 0.10 13.45 -6.76
C PRO A 241 1.07 14.42 -6.08
N PHE A 242 1.13 14.41 -4.74
CA PHE A 242 1.80 15.43 -3.94
C PHE A 242 2.69 14.81 -2.87
N TYR A 243 3.93 15.30 -2.76
CA TYR A 243 4.90 14.86 -1.77
C TYR A 243 5.70 16.04 -1.25
N ARG A 244 5.89 16.08 0.08
CA ARG A 244 6.73 17.06 0.79
C ARG A 244 6.50 18.52 0.38
N GLY A 245 5.23 18.87 0.14
CA GLY A 245 4.81 20.22 -0.23
C GLY A 245 5.05 20.57 -1.70
N TYR A 246 5.27 19.58 -2.56
CA TYR A 246 5.44 19.77 -4.00
C TYR A 246 4.48 18.91 -4.82
N VAL A 247 4.20 19.38 -6.02
CA VAL A 247 3.51 18.61 -7.06
C VAL A 247 4.51 17.67 -7.73
N SER A 248 4.27 16.35 -7.67
CA SER A 248 5.12 15.34 -8.34
C SER A 248 4.67 15.06 -9.77
N ASP A 249 5.54 14.50 -10.60
CA ASP A 249 5.20 14.01 -11.95
C ASP A 249 4.72 12.55 -11.96
N ILE A 250 4.30 12.05 -10.80
CA ILE A 250 3.69 10.72 -10.61
C ILE A 250 2.41 10.85 -9.79
N ASP A 251 1.45 9.95 -9.99
CA ASP A 251 0.15 9.94 -9.30
C ASP A 251 -0.02 8.81 -8.27
N CYS A 252 0.96 7.92 -8.17
CA CYS A 252 0.91 6.70 -7.38
C CYS A 252 2.04 6.66 -6.34
N ARG A 253 1.75 6.07 -5.18
CA ARG A 253 2.69 5.95 -4.05
C ARG A 253 3.70 4.81 -4.13
N TRP A 254 3.54 3.87 -5.08
CA TRP A 254 4.25 2.59 -5.04
C TRP A 254 5.78 2.74 -4.97
N GLY A 255 6.37 3.54 -5.87
CA GLY A 255 7.80 3.78 -5.87
C GLY A 255 8.31 4.46 -4.59
N VAL A 256 7.49 5.34 -4.00
CA VAL A 256 7.80 6.00 -2.72
C VAL A 256 7.81 4.99 -1.57
N ILE A 257 6.80 4.13 -1.47
CA ILE A 257 6.76 3.09 -0.42
C ILE A 257 7.93 2.11 -0.60
N SER A 258 8.13 1.63 -1.83
CA SER A 258 9.21 0.70 -2.17
C SER A 258 10.58 1.22 -1.71
N ALA A 259 10.89 2.47 -2.03
CA ALA A 259 12.15 3.11 -1.65
C ALA A 259 12.24 3.43 -0.14
N SER A 260 11.10 3.69 0.53
CA SER A 260 11.05 4.05 1.96
C SER A 260 11.47 2.93 2.92
N VAL A 261 11.44 1.67 2.45
CA VAL A 261 11.83 0.48 3.22
C VAL A 261 12.88 -0.37 2.50
N ASP A 262 13.54 0.20 1.49
CA ASP A 262 14.62 -0.47 0.79
C ASP A 262 15.83 -0.58 1.72
N ASP A 263 16.05 -1.78 2.25
CA ASP A 263 17.13 -2.06 3.20
C ASP A 263 18.42 -2.52 2.52
N ARG A 264 18.45 -2.60 1.18
CA ARG A 264 19.59 -3.09 0.40
C ARG A 264 20.82 -2.21 0.54
N THR A 265 21.93 -2.84 0.91
CA THR A 265 23.27 -2.25 0.91
C THR A 265 23.71 -1.83 -0.49
N LYS A 266 24.79 -1.03 -0.58
CA LYS A 266 25.40 -0.66 -1.87
C LYS A 266 25.86 -1.88 -2.67
N GLU A 267 26.39 -2.89 -1.97
CA GLU A 267 26.71 -4.19 -2.56
C GLU A 267 25.44 -4.92 -3.05
N GLU A 268 24.34 -4.96 -2.33
CA GLU A 268 23.14 -5.64 -2.86
C GLU A 268 22.57 -4.91 -4.09
N ARG A 269 22.66 -3.58 -4.14
CA ARG A 269 22.19 -2.74 -5.25
C ARG A 269 23.09 -2.70 -6.50
N GLY A 270 24.27 -3.32 -6.48
CA GLY A 270 25.18 -3.26 -7.63
C GLY A 270 26.16 -2.08 -7.64
N LEU A 271 26.11 -1.19 -6.65
CA LEU A 271 26.89 0.06 -6.61
C LEU A 271 28.36 -0.16 -6.18
N GLU A 272 28.62 -1.22 -5.42
CA GLU A 272 29.97 -1.62 -4.97
C GLU A 272 30.19 -3.12 -5.23
N PRO A 273 31.42 -3.64 -5.37
CA PRO A 273 31.65 -5.10 -5.52
C PRO A 273 31.12 -5.90 -4.32
N LEU A 274 30.56 -7.11 -4.56
CA LEU A 274 30.17 -8.02 -3.48
C LEU A 274 31.40 -8.44 -2.67
N LYS A 275 31.42 -8.13 -1.37
CA LYS A 275 32.49 -8.52 -0.44
C LYS A 275 31.92 -9.11 0.84
N ASN A 276 30.89 -8.49 1.39
CA ASN A 276 30.27 -8.89 2.66
C ASN A 276 28.89 -9.53 2.45
N ASN A 277 28.22 -9.24 1.34
CA ASN A 277 26.91 -9.80 1.01
C ASN A 277 27.02 -10.99 0.06
N LYS A 278 26.04 -11.89 0.15
CA LYS A 278 25.98 -13.11 -0.68
C LYS A 278 25.39 -12.87 -2.08
N TYR A 279 24.49 -11.90 -2.20
CA TYR A 279 23.66 -11.74 -3.39
C TYR A 279 23.60 -10.29 -3.87
N ARG A 280 23.47 -10.11 -5.19
CA ARG A 280 22.87 -8.89 -5.77
C ARG A 280 21.36 -9.04 -5.68
N ILE A 281 20.65 -7.98 -5.35
CA ILE A 281 19.18 -7.98 -5.20
C ILE A 281 18.62 -6.83 -6.04
N SER A 282 17.86 -7.16 -7.08
CA SER A 282 17.37 -6.22 -8.10
C SER A 282 16.30 -5.28 -7.59
N LYS A 283 15.44 -5.73 -6.67
CA LYS A 283 14.28 -4.98 -6.16
C LYS A 283 14.33 -4.77 -4.66
N SER A 284 13.59 -3.77 -4.19
CA SER A 284 13.34 -3.60 -2.75
C SER A 284 12.52 -4.78 -2.23
N ARG A 285 12.61 -5.04 -0.91
CA ARG A 285 11.73 -6.01 -0.24
C ARG A 285 10.25 -5.64 -0.25
N TYR A 286 9.94 -4.38 -0.56
CA TYR A 286 8.60 -3.91 -0.88
C TYR A 286 8.59 -3.60 -2.38
N ASP A 287 8.11 -4.55 -3.18
CA ASP A 287 7.99 -4.38 -4.62
C ASP A 287 6.99 -5.35 -5.22
N SER A 288 6.81 -5.32 -6.55
CA SER A 288 5.86 -6.16 -7.27
C SER A 288 6.22 -7.63 -7.10
N ILE A 289 5.24 -8.52 -7.26
CA ILE A 289 5.45 -9.98 -7.17
C ILE A 289 6.57 -10.40 -8.14
N ASP A 290 7.45 -11.28 -7.65
CA ASP A 290 8.61 -11.80 -8.38
C ASP A 290 8.32 -13.05 -9.20
N SER A 291 7.37 -13.89 -8.78
CA SER A 291 7.11 -15.16 -9.46
C SER A 291 5.70 -15.68 -9.30
N TYR A 292 5.24 -16.41 -10.31
CA TYR A 292 4.05 -17.25 -10.27
C TYR A 292 4.33 -18.55 -9.51
N LEU A 293 3.46 -18.84 -8.53
CA LEU A 293 3.56 -20.02 -7.68
C LEU A 293 3.05 -21.32 -8.35
N SER A 294 2.15 -21.19 -9.31
CA SER A 294 1.51 -22.31 -10.01
C SER A 294 2.43 -22.94 -11.06
N THR A 295 2.28 -24.23 -11.33
CA THR A 295 2.97 -24.92 -12.42
C THR A 295 2.55 -24.39 -13.79
N CYS A 296 1.26 -24.09 -13.99
CA CYS A 296 0.77 -23.51 -15.24
C CYS A 296 1.38 -22.12 -15.55
N GLY A 297 1.70 -21.35 -14.51
CA GLY A 297 2.34 -20.05 -14.62
C GLY A 297 3.87 -20.08 -14.72
N GLU A 298 4.51 -21.25 -14.63
CA GLU A 298 5.98 -21.37 -14.63
C GLU A 298 6.63 -20.76 -15.86
N LYS A 299 6.01 -20.96 -17.03
CA LYS A 299 6.48 -20.39 -18.30
C LYS A 299 6.49 -18.86 -18.34
N TYR A 300 5.82 -18.20 -17.39
CA TYR A 300 5.78 -16.74 -17.26
C TYR A 300 6.76 -16.20 -16.21
N ASN A 301 7.56 -17.05 -15.57
CA ASN A 301 8.66 -16.62 -14.69
C ASN A 301 9.90 -16.34 -15.53
N ASP A 302 9.89 -15.24 -16.26
CA ASP A 302 10.89 -14.86 -17.26
C ASP A 302 11.94 -13.85 -16.76
N ILE A 303 11.91 -13.54 -15.46
CA ILE A 303 12.90 -12.67 -14.80
C ILE A 303 13.95 -13.47 -14.04
N ASP A 304 15.18 -12.93 -13.94
CA ASP A 304 16.24 -13.53 -13.14
C ASP A 304 15.97 -13.35 -11.64
N LEU A 305 15.72 -14.46 -10.96
CA LEU A 305 15.34 -14.48 -9.55
C LEU A 305 16.54 -14.79 -8.66
N THR A 306 16.77 -13.91 -7.69
CA THR A 306 17.75 -14.15 -6.63
C THR A 306 17.17 -15.09 -5.58
N ILE A 307 17.71 -16.30 -5.47
CA ILE A 307 17.19 -17.36 -4.60
C ILE A 307 18.29 -17.90 -3.68
N ASP A 308 17.95 -18.12 -2.41
CA ASP A 308 18.77 -18.88 -1.47
C ASP A 308 18.66 -20.38 -1.81
N LYS A 309 19.72 -20.92 -2.42
CA LYS A 309 19.74 -22.29 -2.97
C LYS A 309 19.64 -23.35 -1.88
N GLU A 310 20.23 -23.08 -0.71
CA GLU A 310 20.22 -23.98 0.43
C GLU A 310 18.80 -24.10 0.98
N VAL A 311 18.11 -22.98 1.20
CA VAL A 311 16.72 -23.00 1.67
C VAL A 311 15.79 -23.61 0.62
N CYS A 312 15.95 -23.23 -0.65
CA CYS A 312 15.22 -23.85 -1.75
C CYS A 312 15.36 -25.38 -1.71
N SER A 313 16.59 -25.88 -1.64
CA SER A 313 16.87 -27.33 -1.62
C SER A 313 16.28 -28.03 -0.39
N GLN A 314 16.34 -27.39 0.78
CA GLN A 314 15.73 -27.92 2.00
C GLN A 314 14.22 -28.08 1.81
N LEU A 315 13.55 -27.05 1.32
CA LEU A 315 12.11 -27.10 1.11
C LEU A 315 11.75 -28.14 0.03
N ILE A 316 12.52 -28.26 -1.06
CA ILE A 316 12.33 -29.34 -2.06
C ILE A 316 12.38 -30.71 -1.41
N LYS A 317 13.39 -30.96 -0.59
CA LYS A 317 13.62 -32.26 0.04
C LYS A 317 12.46 -32.64 0.97
N GLU A 318 12.04 -31.73 1.84
CA GLU A 318 10.94 -31.94 2.79
C GLU A 318 9.57 -32.00 2.08
N GLY A 319 9.44 -31.31 0.93
CA GLY A 319 8.27 -31.36 0.06
C GLY A 319 8.13 -32.67 -0.73
N ASN A 320 9.24 -33.22 -1.23
CA ASN A 320 9.27 -34.42 -2.10
C ASN A 320 9.12 -35.75 -1.34
N GLY A 321 9.15 -35.75 0.00
CA GLY A 321 8.77 -36.92 0.82
C GLY A 321 7.30 -37.34 0.63
N ALA A 322 6.47 -36.49 0.01
CA ALA A 322 5.14 -36.79 -0.48
C ALA A 322 5.15 -36.74 -2.02
N ARG A 323 5.18 -37.90 -2.68
CA ARG A 323 4.92 -38.00 -4.13
C ARG A 323 3.62 -37.23 -4.42
N ASN A 324 3.69 -36.21 -5.29
CA ASN A 324 2.62 -35.29 -5.70
C ASN A 324 2.29 -34.08 -4.81
N THR A 325 3.26 -33.39 -4.19
CA THR A 325 2.92 -32.09 -3.56
C THR A 325 3.92 -30.97 -3.91
N GLY A 326 3.40 -29.88 -4.50
CA GLY A 326 4.14 -28.79 -5.16
C GLY A 326 5.05 -27.92 -4.29
N ILE A 327 5.54 -28.37 -3.13
CA ILE A 327 6.56 -27.61 -2.39
C ILE A 327 7.86 -27.54 -3.17
N GLY A 328 8.36 -28.66 -3.69
CA GLY A 328 9.65 -28.64 -4.39
C GLY A 328 9.65 -27.82 -5.69
N GLN A 329 8.45 -27.49 -6.18
CA GLN A 329 8.26 -26.60 -7.32
C GLN A 329 8.04 -25.15 -6.89
N ARG A 330 7.45 -24.90 -5.71
CA ARG A 330 7.26 -23.57 -5.12
C ARG A 330 8.54 -22.93 -4.59
N THR A 331 9.61 -23.70 -4.40
CA THR A 331 10.80 -23.25 -3.67
C THR A 331 11.97 -22.89 -4.57
N GLN A 332 11.92 -23.30 -5.85
CA GLN A 332 12.77 -22.75 -6.92
C GLN A 332 12.37 -21.30 -7.31
N ARG A 333 11.51 -20.64 -6.53
CA ARG A 333 10.72 -19.49 -6.99
C ARG A 333 10.61 -18.41 -5.90
N GLY A 334 11.65 -17.57 -5.82
CA GLY A 334 11.62 -16.18 -5.32
C GLY A 334 11.40 -15.94 -3.81
N ASP A 335 12.25 -15.06 -3.25
CA ASP A 335 12.10 -14.34 -1.97
C ASP A 335 12.18 -15.10 -0.64
N ILE A 336 13.34 -15.73 -0.41
CA ILE A 336 13.76 -16.14 0.95
C ILE A 336 14.96 -15.32 1.47
N ALA A 337 15.46 -14.36 0.67
CA ALA A 337 16.60 -13.54 1.05
C ALA A 337 16.25 -12.32 1.94
N GLY A 338 14.97 -11.91 2.06
CA GLY A 338 14.59 -10.66 2.73
C GLY A 338 13.35 -10.67 3.63
N SER A 339 12.62 -11.77 3.72
CA SER A 339 11.29 -11.80 4.35
C SER A 339 11.36 -12.17 5.84
N TRP A 340 11.52 -11.15 6.69
CA TRP A 340 11.09 -11.24 8.09
C TRP A 340 9.57 -11.39 8.13
N GLY A 341 9.09 -12.61 8.39
CA GLY A 341 7.74 -12.92 8.84
C GLY A 341 6.60 -12.53 7.89
N GLN A 342 6.25 -13.42 6.96
CA GLN A 342 4.87 -13.48 6.46
C GLN A 342 4.33 -14.89 6.61
N ALA A 343 3.15 -14.96 7.24
CA ALA A 343 2.38 -16.16 7.48
C ALA A 343 1.88 -16.76 6.16
N GLY A 344 1.73 -18.09 6.17
CA GLY A 344 1.46 -18.90 4.99
C GLY A 344 0.26 -18.45 4.15
N ILE A 345 0.47 -18.48 2.84
CA ILE A 345 -0.59 -18.41 1.83
C ILE A 345 -0.89 -19.84 1.38
N ALA A 346 -2.11 -20.30 1.62
CA ALA A 346 -2.65 -21.49 0.98
C ALA A 346 -3.08 -21.10 -0.45
N ALA A 347 -2.36 -21.58 -1.46
CA ALA A 347 -2.79 -21.49 -2.85
C ALA A 347 -3.66 -22.70 -3.19
N VAL A 348 -4.87 -22.45 -3.71
CA VAL A 348 -5.77 -23.45 -4.27
C VAL A 348 -5.23 -23.86 -5.64
N ASP A 349 -4.93 -25.15 -5.81
CA ASP A 349 -4.44 -25.69 -7.08
C ASP A 349 -5.65 -25.97 -7.99
N GLY A 350 -6.01 -24.99 -8.81
CA GLY A 350 -7.07 -25.10 -9.80
C GLY A 350 -6.49 -25.40 -11.19
N CYS A 351 -6.04 -26.62 -11.43
CA CYS A 351 -5.67 -27.05 -12.78
C CYS A 351 -6.86 -27.78 -13.43
N TYR A 352 -7.56 -27.10 -14.34
CA TYR A 352 -8.45 -27.76 -15.29
C TYR A 352 -7.57 -28.40 -16.38
N THR A 353 -7.74 -29.70 -16.60
CA THR A 353 -7.05 -30.44 -17.64
C THR A 353 -7.49 -29.94 -19.02
N THR A 354 -6.67 -29.13 -19.68
CA THR A 354 -6.75 -28.94 -21.13
C THR A 354 -5.93 -30.02 -21.81
N LEU A 355 -6.63 -30.82 -22.61
CA LEU A 355 -6.07 -31.90 -23.43
C LEU A 355 -5.12 -31.33 -24.49
N ASN A 356 -3.95 -31.97 -24.58
CA ASN A 356 -3.05 -32.12 -25.74
C ASN A 356 -2.54 -30.89 -26.51
N GLY A 357 -1.22 -30.66 -26.33
CA GLY A 357 -0.21 -30.43 -27.37
C GLY A 357 -0.49 -29.43 -28.50
N ALA A 358 0.18 -28.28 -28.46
CA ALA A 358 0.62 -27.52 -29.64
C ALA A 358 1.72 -26.53 -29.23
N GLU A 359 2.40 -26.01 -30.25
CA GLU A 359 3.63 -25.22 -30.28
C GLU A 359 3.65 -23.99 -29.35
N ALA A 360 4.85 -23.41 -29.15
CA ALA A 360 5.02 -22.15 -28.44
C ALA A 360 4.29 -21.03 -29.22
N GLU A 361 3.06 -20.74 -28.77
CA GLU A 361 2.24 -19.63 -29.26
C GLU A 361 3.00 -18.29 -29.15
N PRO A 362 2.86 -17.38 -30.12
CA PRO A 362 3.47 -16.06 -30.09
C PRO A 362 3.00 -15.26 -28.87
N GLU A 363 3.79 -14.28 -28.43
CA GLU A 363 3.53 -13.47 -27.24
C GLU A 363 2.09 -12.87 -27.22
N ASP A 364 1.20 -13.49 -26.42
CA ASP A 364 -0.24 -13.17 -26.29
C ASP A 364 -0.53 -11.87 -25.49
N TYR A 365 0.34 -10.86 -25.57
CA TYR A 365 0.11 -9.58 -24.90
C TYR A 365 0.27 -8.40 -25.85
N THR A 366 -0.45 -7.32 -25.53
CA THR A 366 -0.38 -6.06 -26.29
C THR A 366 -0.59 -4.89 -25.36
N LEU A 367 -0.01 -3.74 -25.70
CA LEU A 367 -0.18 -2.52 -24.94
C LEU A 367 -1.61 -2.01 -25.09
N MET A 368 -2.30 -1.86 -23.95
CA MET A 368 -3.69 -1.41 -23.91
C MET A 368 -3.85 -0.23 -22.95
N SER A 369 -4.79 0.66 -23.25
CA SER A 369 -5.22 1.68 -22.31
C SER A 369 -6.00 1.05 -21.15
N ILE A 370 -6.06 1.73 -20.00
CA ILE A 370 -6.89 1.29 -18.87
C ILE A 370 -8.37 1.18 -19.28
N ASP A 371 -8.85 2.10 -20.13
CA ASP A 371 -10.19 2.03 -20.71
C ASP A 371 -10.41 0.71 -21.47
N THR A 372 -9.48 0.35 -22.35
CA THR A 372 -9.54 -0.91 -23.09
C THR A 372 -9.48 -2.14 -22.18
N ILE A 373 -8.63 -2.14 -21.16
CA ILE A 373 -8.51 -3.26 -20.22
C ILE A 373 -9.81 -3.44 -19.41
N ILE A 374 -10.41 -2.35 -18.95
CA ILE A 374 -11.58 -2.39 -18.06
C ILE A 374 -12.88 -2.51 -18.85
N ASN A 375 -13.09 -1.65 -19.84
CA ASN A 375 -14.35 -1.54 -20.59
C ASN A 375 -14.37 -2.40 -21.86
N GLY A 376 -13.20 -2.83 -22.35
CA GLY A 376 -13.06 -3.58 -23.59
C GLY A 376 -12.94 -2.67 -24.81
N LYS A 377 -12.57 -3.28 -25.93
CA LYS A 377 -12.58 -2.68 -27.26
C LYS A 377 -12.89 -3.77 -28.27
N GLU A 378 -13.94 -3.57 -29.05
CA GLU A 378 -14.42 -4.55 -30.04
C GLU A 378 -13.29 -4.97 -31.00
N GLY A 379 -13.18 -6.27 -31.24
CA GLY A 379 -12.13 -6.86 -32.06
C GLY A 379 -10.72 -6.83 -31.46
N VAL A 380 -10.52 -6.27 -30.25
CA VAL A 380 -9.21 -6.16 -29.59
C VAL A 380 -9.17 -6.93 -28.28
N PHE A 381 -10.02 -6.56 -27.31
CA PHE A 381 -10.05 -7.19 -26.00
C PHE A 381 -11.47 -7.11 -25.41
N PRO A 382 -12.03 -8.21 -24.87
CA PRO A 382 -13.39 -8.20 -24.31
C PRO A 382 -13.59 -7.19 -23.18
N GLY A 383 -12.56 -6.91 -22.38
CA GLY A 383 -12.63 -6.06 -21.19
C GLY A 383 -13.06 -6.81 -19.94
N LEU A 384 -12.55 -6.39 -18.79
CA LEU A 384 -12.88 -7.01 -17.49
C LEU A 384 -14.34 -6.81 -17.08
N LEU A 385 -14.92 -5.63 -17.33
CA LEU A 385 -16.30 -5.35 -16.96
C LEU A 385 -17.32 -6.16 -17.78
N PRO A 386 -17.19 -6.32 -19.10
CA PRO A 386 -18.04 -7.24 -19.86
C PRO A 386 -17.98 -8.69 -19.35
N ILE A 387 -16.79 -9.19 -19.00
CA ILE A 387 -16.63 -10.53 -18.41
C ILE A 387 -17.35 -10.62 -17.06
N LEU A 388 -17.18 -9.63 -16.19
CA LEU A 388 -17.87 -9.58 -14.89
C LEU A 388 -19.39 -9.51 -15.04
N ASN A 389 -19.90 -8.72 -15.98
CA ASN A 389 -21.34 -8.64 -16.24
C ASN A 389 -21.89 -9.98 -16.74
N SER A 390 -21.19 -10.66 -17.65
CA SER A 390 -21.57 -12.01 -18.10
C SER A 390 -21.58 -13.02 -16.95
N TYR A 391 -20.61 -12.94 -16.03
CA TYR A 391 -20.62 -13.76 -14.82
C TYR A 391 -21.84 -13.47 -13.93
N LEU A 392 -22.14 -12.19 -13.67
CA LEU A 392 -23.28 -11.77 -12.84
C LEU A 392 -24.65 -12.15 -13.45
N GLU A 393 -24.77 -12.23 -14.78
CA GLU A 393 -25.99 -12.68 -15.46
C GLU A 393 -26.28 -14.17 -15.23
N ASN A 394 -25.24 -14.97 -15.01
CA ASN A 394 -25.35 -16.42 -14.74
C ASN A 394 -25.48 -16.74 -13.25
N MET A 395 -25.49 -15.73 -12.39
CA MET A 395 -25.64 -15.91 -10.94
C MET A 395 -27.05 -15.55 -10.47
N GLU A 396 -27.56 -16.31 -9.51
CA GLU A 396 -28.76 -15.95 -8.76
C GLU A 396 -28.42 -14.82 -7.76
N VAL A 397 -28.54 -13.58 -8.22
CA VAL A 397 -28.34 -12.37 -7.40
C VAL A 397 -29.68 -11.65 -7.26
N ASP A 398 -30.05 -11.30 -6.03
CA ASP A 398 -31.25 -10.51 -5.80
C ASP A 398 -31.13 -9.11 -6.44
N VAL A 399 -32.28 -8.54 -6.78
CA VAL A 399 -32.35 -7.28 -7.53
C VAL A 399 -31.64 -6.14 -6.80
N ASP A 400 -31.73 -6.10 -5.48
CA ASP A 400 -31.15 -5.01 -4.69
C ASP A 400 -29.61 -5.07 -4.74
N THR A 401 -29.04 -6.24 -4.46
CA THR A 401 -27.60 -6.51 -4.57
C THR A 401 -27.08 -6.22 -5.98
N ARG A 402 -27.81 -6.67 -7.01
CA ARG A 402 -27.42 -6.43 -8.42
C ARG A 402 -27.34 -4.93 -8.72
N CYS A 403 -28.31 -4.14 -8.24
CA CYS A 403 -28.28 -2.68 -8.40
C CYS A 403 -27.09 -2.04 -7.67
N THR A 404 -26.73 -2.52 -6.47
CA THR A 404 -25.55 -2.03 -5.74
C THR A 404 -24.28 -2.29 -6.54
N ILE A 405 -24.06 -3.53 -6.98
CA ILE A 405 -22.87 -3.94 -7.73
C ILE A 405 -22.76 -3.12 -9.02
N LEU A 406 -23.85 -2.99 -9.79
CA LEU A 406 -23.84 -2.23 -11.05
C LEU A 406 -23.49 -0.74 -10.83
N ASN A 407 -23.91 -0.14 -9.72
CA ASN A 407 -23.52 1.22 -9.37
C ASN A 407 -22.01 1.34 -9.10
N TYR A 408 -21.41 0.36 -8.41
CA TYR A 408 -19.96 0.33 -8.19
C TYR A 408 -19.18 0.11 -9.50
N LEU A 409 -19.64 -0.85 -10.33
CA LEU A 409 -19.03 -1.09 -11.64
C LEU A 409 -19.13 0.12 -12.57
N LYS A 410 -20.21 0.92 -12.46
CA LYS A 410 -20.36 2.17 -13.21
C LYS A 410 -19.30 3.21 -12.81
N LEU A 411 -18.94 3.31 -11.53
CA LEU A 411 -17.86 4.18 -11.08
C LEU A 411 -16.52 3.75 -11.70
N ILE A 412 -16.22 2.44 -11.65
CA ILE A 412 -15.01 1.85 -12.23
C ILE A 412 -14.95 2.10 -13.74
N LYS A 413 -16.05 1.83 -14.46
CA LYS A 413 -16.20 2.06 -15.90
C LYS A 413 -15.83 3.50 -16.28
N LYS A 414 -16.45 4.47 -15.62
CA LYS A 414 -16.28 5.88 -15.94
C LYS A 414 -14.91 6.42 -15.57
N ARG A 415 -14.30 5.91 -14.50
CA ARG A 415 -12.94 6.29 -14.13
C ARG A 415 -11.93 5.70 -15.10
N ALA A 416 -12.13 4.47 -15.56
CA ALA A 416 -11.29 3.84 -16.57
C ALA A 416 -11.34 4.54 -17.93
N SER A 417 -12.51 5.02 -18.35
CA SER A 417 -12.68 5.77 -19.60
C SER A 417 -12.20 7.23 -19.53
N GLY A 418 -11.88 7.72 -18.34
CA GLY A 418 -11.52 9.13 -18.11
C GLY A 418 -12.72 10.09 -18.04
N GLU A 419 -13.96 9.59 -18.08
CA GLU A 419 -15.17 10.39 -17.85
C GLU A 419 -15.24 10.91 -16.40
N LEU A 420 -14.76 10.11 -15.44
CA LEU A 420 -14.54 10.53 -14.06
C LEU A 420 -13.05 10.60 -13.75
N MET A 421 -12.67 11.61 -12.97
CA MET A 421 -11.30 11.81 -12.56
C MET A 421 -10.85 10.73 -11.55
N THR A 422 -9.56 10.42 -11.59
CA THR A 422 -8.88 9.84 -10.43
C THR A 422 -8.79 10.88 -9.32
N VAL A 423 -8.58 10.43 -8.08
CA VAL A 423 -8.38 11.37 -6.95
C VAL A 423 -7.14 12.22 -7.20
N ALA A 424 -6.06 11.63 -7.74
CA ALA A 424 -4.84 12.36 -8.07
C ALA A 424 -5.09 13.48 -9.09
N ARG A 425 -5.79 13.18 -10.19
CA ARG A 425 -6.14 14.19 -11.20
C ARG A 425 -6.99 15.30 -10.59
N TRP A 426 -8.03 14.95 -9.82
CA TRP A 426 -8.89 15.93 -9.17
C TRP A 426 -8.11 16.84 -8.20
N MET A 427 -7.21 16.27 -7.39
CA MET A 427 -6.35 17.02 -6.48
C MET A 427 -5.43 17.99 -7.25
N ARG A 428 -4.85 17.56 -8.39
CA ARG A 428 -4.05 18.43 -9.26
C ARG A 428 -4.87 19.57 -9.84
N GLU A 429 -6.06 19.29 -10.35
CA GLU A 429 -6.96 20.33 -10.88
C GLU A 429 -7.39 21.31 -9.77
N PHE A 430 -7.61 20.83 -8.55
CA PHE A 430 -7.86 21.69 -7.40
C PHE A 430 -6.70 22.66 -7.13
N VAL A 431 -5.46 22.13 -7.07
CA VAL A 431 -4.27 22.96 -6.80
C VAL A 431 -3.97 23.92 -7.94
N SER A 432 -4.07 23.46 -9.19
CA SER A 432 -3.82 24.27 -10.39
C SER A 432 -4.75 25.49 -10.48
N ASN A 433 -6.00 25.35 -10.02
CA ASN A 433 -6.99 26.43 -9.99
C ASN A 433 -7.02 27.21 -8.66
N HIS A 434 -6.13 26.90 -7.71
CA HIS A 434 -6.13 27.59 -6.42
C HIS A 434 -5.56 29.02 -6.57
N PRO A 435 -6.20 30.08 -6.04
CA PRO A 435 -5.75 31.47 -6.23
C PRO A 435 -4.31 31.74 -5.78
N ASP A 436 -3.85 31.05 -4.73
CA ASP A 436 -2.49 31.20 -4.20
C ASP A 436 -1.43 30.33 -4.90
N TYR A 437 -1.83 29.47 -5.83
CA TYR A 437 -0.89 28.62 -6.56
C TYR A 437 -0.15 29.43 -7.62
N LYS A 438 1.18 29.37 -7.60
CA LYS A 438 2.04 30.23 -8.43
C LYS A 438 2.55 29.54 -9.69
N HIS A 439 1.99 28.38 -10.02
CA HIS A 439 2.49 27.53 -11.11
C HIS A 439 3.98 27.16 -10.95
N ASP A 440 4.45 27.07 -9.70
CA ASP A 440 5.84 26.77 -9.34
C ASP A 440 6.00 25.35 -8.75
N SER A 441 4.94 24.54 -8.83
CA SER A 441 4.83 23.21 -8.22
C SER A 441 4.90 23.20 -6.69
N VAL A 442 4.72 24.34 -6.02
CA VAL A 442 4.74 24.44 -4.55
C VAL A 442 3.33 24.42 -3.97
N ILE A 443 3.12 23.57 -2.97
CA ILE A 443 1.88 23.46 -2.19
C ILE A 443 2.11 24.14 -0.85
N THR A 444 1.56 25.34 -0.67
CA THR A 444 1.66 26.10 0.59
C THR A 444 0.74 25.55 1.68
N ASP A 445 0.92 25.99 2.93
CA ASP A 445 0.03 25.60 4.04
C ASP A 445 -1.44 25.95 3.76
N LYS A 446 -1.67 27.10 3.11
CA LYS A 446 -3.01 27.56 2.73
C LYS A 446 -3.65 26.65 1.67
N ILE A 447 -2.92 26.34 0.60
CA ILE A 447 -3.39 25.39 -0.44
C ILE A 447 -3.71 24.03 0.18
N ASN A 448 -2.81 23.52 1.02
CA ASN A 448 -2.99 22.25 1.70
C ASN A 448 -4.22 22.25 2.63
N TYR A 449 -4.41 23.31 3.42
CA TYR A 449 -5.58 23.45 4.30
C TYR A 449 -6.88 23.44 3.49
N ASP A 450 -6.98 24.26 2.44
CA ASP A 450 -8.18 24.36 1.63
C ASP A 450 -8.50 23.04 0.90
N LEU A 451 -7.48 22.35 0.41
CA LEU A 451 -7.60 21.02 -0.18
C LEU A 451 -8.15 20.00 0.82
N MET A 452 -7.55 19.92 2.02
CA MET A 452 -7.96 18.95 3.04
C MET A 452 -9.37 19.24 3.57
N VAL A 453 -9.73 20.51 3.75
CA VAL A 453 -11.10 20.92 4.08
C VAL A 453 -12.07 20.49 2.97
N ARG A 454 -11.71 20.67 1.70
CA ARG A 454 -12.53 20.22 0.57
C ARG A 454 -12.71 18.71 0.56
N CYS A 455 -11.64 17.94 0.76
CA CYS A 455 -11.70 16.48 0.90
C CYS A 455 -12.64 16.05 2.04
N ASN A 456 -12.52 16.68 3.22
CA ASN A 456 -13.37 16.36 4.37
C ASN A 456 -14.85 16.67 4.09
N LYS A 457 -15.15 17.81 3.46
CA LYS A 457 -16.54 18.16 3.08
C LYS A 457 -17.14 17.17 2.09
N ILE A 458 -16.36 16.71 1.11
CA ILE A 458 -16.77 15.68 0.14
C ILE A 458 -17.04 14.35 0.86
N ALA A 459 -16.11 13.92 1.72
CA ALA A 459 -16.22 12.65 2.46
C ALA A 459 -17.45 12.61 3.38
N ASN A 460 -17.85 13.75 3.95
CA ASN A 460 -19.03 13.88 4.80
C ASN A 460 -20.32 14.20 4.03
N GLY A 461 -20.29 14.24 2.69
CA GLY A 461 -21.47 14.57 1.87
C GLY A 461 -21.95 16.02 1.99
N GLN A 462 -21.17 16.91 2.59
CA GLN A 462 -21.47 18.34 2.74
C GLN A 462 -21.25 19.12 1.43
N THR A 463 -20.57 18.50 0.47
CA THR A 463 -20.25 19.13 -0.82
C THR A 463 -20.22 18.05 -1.90
N SER A 464 -20.98 18.25 -2.98
CA SER A 464 -20.96 17.35 -4.13
C SER A 464 -19.67 17.51 -4.93
N CYS A 465 -19.17 16.40 -5.48
CA CYS A 465 -18.05 16.39 -6.42
C CYS A 465 -18.33 15.43 -7.59
N PRO A 466 -19.23 15.80 -8.53
CA PRO A 466 -19.65 14.92 -9.61
C PRO A 466 -18.49 14.42 -10.47
N ASP A 467 -17.45 15.24 -10.66
CA ASP A 467 -16.27 14.88 -11.46
C ASP A 467 -15.43 13.74 -10.83
N LEU A 468 -15.55 13.55 -9.52
CA LEU A 468 -14.80 12.53 -8.77
C LEU A 468 -15.64 11.28 -8.44
N VAL A 469 -16.88 11.48 -7.97
CA VAL A 469 -17.75 10.41 -7.45
C VAL A 469 -18.97 10.13 -8.36
N GLY A 470 -19.21 10.96 -9.37
CA GLY A 470 -20.42 10.92 -10.18
C GLY A 470 -21.68 11.37 -9.44
N PHE A 471 -22.84 11.08 -10.02
CA PHE A 471 -24.17 11.31 -9.41
C PHE A 471 -24.70 10.08 -8.68
N THR A 472 -23.82 9.19 -8.23
CA THR A 472 -24.24 7.96 -7.56
C THR A 472 -24.76 8.29 -6.15
N THR A 473 -25.91 7.73 -5.80
CA THR A 473 -26.44 7.80 -4.43
C THR A 473 -25.98 6.57 -3.67
N SER A 474 -25.19 6.78 -2.61
CA SER A 474 -24.94 5.75 -1.61
C SER A 474 -26.27 5.23 -1.05
N LYS A 475 -26.41 3.90 -0.95
CA LYS A 475 -27.58 3.26 -0.32
C LYS A 475 -27.58 3.42 1.19
N THR A 476 -26.43 3.80 1.74
CA THR A 476 -26.16 3.77 3.15
C THR A 476 -26.13 5.23 3.64
N LYS A 477 -27.28 5.91 3.53
CA LYS A 477 -27.40 7.30 3.99
C LYS A 477 -27.19 7.36 5.51
N PRO A 478 -26.64 8.46 6.06
CA PRO A 478 -26.72 8.70 7.49
C PRO A 478 -28.20 8.64 7.89
N SER A 479 -28.55 7.82 8.89
CA SER A 479 -29.80 8.00 9.60
C SER A 479 -29.79 9.46 10.05
N GLY A 480 -30.70 10.27 9.49
CA GLY A 480 -30.79 11.67 9.85
C GLY A 480 -30.94 11.79 11.36
N ASN A 481 -30.25 12.77 11.95
CA ASN A 481 -30.75 13.36 13.18
C ASN A 481 -32.17 13.81 12.87
N GLU A 482 -33.16 13.05 13.32
CA GLU A 482 -34.49 13.60 13.55
C GLU A 482 -34.26 14.84 14.40
N THR A 483 -34.50 15.98 13.79
CA THR A 483 -34.49 17.26 14.47
C THR A 483 -35.66 17.17 15.43
N ILE A 484 -35.39 16.87 16.70
CA ILE A 484 -36.36 17.11 17.76
C ILE A 484 -36.51 18.62 17.80
N VAL A 485 -37.67 19.07 17.32
CA VAL A 485 -38.15 20.46 17.33
C VAL A 485 -38.01 21.09 18.70
#